data_AF-A0A523U382-F1
#
_entry.id   AF-A0A523U382-F1
#
_cell.length_a   1.000
_cell.length_b   1.000
_cell.length_c   1.000
_cell.angle_alpha   90.00
_cell.angle_beta   90.00
_cell.angle_gamma   90.00
#
_symmetry.space_group_name_H-M   'P 1'
#
loop_
_entity.id
_entity.type
_entity.pdbx_description
1 polymer ?
#
loop_
_entity_poly.entity_id
_entity_poly.type
_entity_poly.pdbx_seq_one_letter_code
_entity_poly.pdbx_strand_id
1 'polypeptide(L)'
;MLQDTGLILAVMLLAALAGGYIAKWVHFPRIIGYLIAGMCLKQVGKWSYGAEGAAASVKSLEIVNELALGLILFTIGEVFDRRRLKAIWHSLLRLSRWETGLSFLFTAIGCAVVALAVPGMTLGLGIAAGLLLGMVAIATAPAATYLVLREYDAKGPTTDKLLGMTGINNLISIIGFGAVFIFCSGVGWIGGVKHGGGRLLLNLLFTS
;
A
#
# COMPACT_ATOMS: atom_id res chain seq x y z
N MET A 1 5.26 -28.51 -12.47
CA MET A 1 4.57 -27.26 -12.86
C MET A 1 3.49 -26.88 -11.86
N LEU A 2 2.33 -27.57 -11.76
CA LEU A 2 1.33 -27.25 -10.72
C LEU A 2 1.73 -27.67 -9.30
N GLN A 3 2.48 -28.78 -9.15
CA GLN A 3 2.97 -29.26 -7.85
C GLN A 3 3.93 -28.28 -7.17
N ASP A 4 4.77 -27.59 -7.95
CA ASP A 4 5.75 -26.63 -7.43
C ASP A 4 5.06 -25.34 -6.96
N THR A 5 4.08 -24.83 -7.72
CA THR A 5 3.31 -23.63 -7.35
C THR A 5 2.46 -23.84 -6.10
N GLY A 6 1.82 -25.01 -5.95
CA GLY A 6 1.03 -25.33 -4.76
C GLY A 6 1.87 -25.37 -3.48
N LEU A 7 3.09 -25.93 -3.58
CA LEU A 7 4.01 -25.99 -2.45
C LEU A 7 4.54 -24.59 -2.08
N ILE A 8 4.85 -23.75 -3.07
CA ILE A 8 5.26 -22.36 -2.84
C ILE A 8 4.13 -21.58 -2.14
N LEU A 9 2.89 -21.71 -2.62
CA LEU A 9 1.73 -21.08 -1.98
C LEU A 9 1.54 -21.56 -0.54
N ALA A 10 1.67 -22.87 -0.29
CA ALA A 10 1.56 -23.44 1.05
C ALA A 10 2.63 -22.87 1.99
N VAL A 11 3.89 -22.79 1.53
CA VAL A 11 4.99 -22.18 2.31
C VAL A 11 4.72 -20.69 2.55
N MET A 12 4.22 -19.95 1.56
CA MET A 12 3.86 -18.54 1.71
C MET A 12 2.76 -18.34 2.75
N LEU A 13 1.69 -19.14 2.70
CA LEU A 13 0.60 -19.09 3.66
C LEU A 13 1.05 -19.48 5.07
N LEU A 14 1.87 -20.52 5.19
CA LEU A 14 2.43 -20.96 6.48
C LEU A 14 3.33 -19.90 7.10
N ALA A 15 4.23 -19.30 6.32
CA ALA A 15 5.11 -18.24 6.81
C ALA A 15 4.31 -16.99 7.19
N ALA A 16 3.29 -16.62 6.41
CA ALA A 16 2.39 -15.52 6.77
C ALA A 16 1.66 -15.82 8.09
N LEU A 17 1.08 -17.03 8.24
CA LEU A 17 0.39 -17.43 9.46
C LEU A 17 1.32 -17.40 10.68
N ALA A 18 2.52 -17.97 10.54
CA ALA A 18 3.55 -17.97 11.58
C ALA A 18 3.98 -16.53 11.93
N GLY A 19 4.29 -15.71 10.94
CA GLY A 19 4.66 -14.30 11.13
C GLY A 19 3.58 -13.49 11.84
N GLY A 20 2.31 -13.67 11.47
CA GLY A 20 1.19 -13.03 12.16
C GLY A 20 1.01 -13.48 13.60
N TYR A 21 1.23 -14.78 13.88
CA TYR A 21 1.14 -15.30 15.25
C TYR A 21 2.29 -14.80 16.13
N ILE A 22 3.52 -14.82 15.60
CA ILE A 22 4.70 -14.28 16.28
C ILE A 22 4.52 -12.77 16.55
N ALA A 23 4.06 -12.01 15.56
CA ALA A 23 3.79 -10.58 15.74
C ALA A 23 2.78 -10.33 16.87
N LYS A 24 1.69 -11.11 16.92
CA LYS A 24 0.72 -11.02 18.02
C LYS A 24 1.37 -11.32 19.37
N TRP A 25 2.27 -12.31 19.44
CA TRP A 25 2.93 -12.70 20.69
C TRP A 25 3.87 -11.61 21.22
N VAL A 26 4.49 -10.84 20.32
CA VAL A 26 5.34 -9.68 20.66
C VAL A 26 4.52 -8.37 20.75
N HIS A 27 3.18 -8.45 20.87
CA HIS A 27 2.27 -7.30 20.93
C HIS A 27 2.26 -6.36 19.72
N PHE A 28 2.74 -6.83 18.56
CA PHE A 28 2.65 -6.10 17.30
C PHE A 28 1.36 -6.43 16.53
N PRO A 29 0.83 -5.48 15.73
CA PRO A 29 -0.21 -5.76 14.76
C PRO A 29 0.19 -6.90 13.82
N ARG A 30 -0.73 -7.85 13.58
CA ARG A 30 -0.48 -9.03 12.74
C ARG A 30 -0.01 -8.68 11.31
N ILE A 31 -0.50 -7.57 10.76
CA ILE A 31 -0.12 -7.07 9.43
C ILE A 31 1.40 -6.87 9.32
N ILE A 32 2.06 -6.40 10.38
CA ILE A 32 3.52 -6.22 10.40
C ILE A 32 4.21 -7.59 10.29
N GLY A 33 3.70 -8.60 11.00
CA GLY A 33 4.20 -9.98 10.92
C GLY A 33 4.07 -10.58 9.52
N TYR A 34 2.96 -10.33 8.83
CA TYR A 34 2.76 -10.76 7.45
C TYR A 34 3.78 -10.11 6.50
N LEU A 35 4.04 -8.81 6.66
CA LEU A 35 5.01 -8.07 5.86
C LEU A 35 6.43 -8.61 6.05
N ILE A 36 6.86 -8.79 7.31
CA ILE A 36 8.19 -9.30 7.64
C ILE A 36 8.37 -10.72 7.08
N ALA A 37 7.37 -11.61 7.26
CA ALA A 37 7.42 -12.96 6.72
C ALA A 37 7.58 -12.97 5.20
N GLY A 38 6.85 -12.10 4.48
CA GLY A 38 6.98 -11.94 3.03
C GLY A 38 8.36 -11.42 2.61
N MET A 39 8.92 -10.47 3.34
CA MET A 39 10.27 -9.94 3.09
C MET A 39 11.35 -11.03 3.29
N CYS A 40 11.26 -11.81 4.37
CA CYS A 40 12.15 -12.93 4.63
C CYS A 40 12.04 -13.99 3.53
N LEU A 41 10.82 -14.39 3.15
CA LEU A 41 10.59 -15.36 2.08
C LEU A 41 11.16 -14.90 0.74
N LYS A 42 11.05 -13.62 0.40
CA LYS A 42 11.66 -13.06 -0.82
C LYS A 42 13.17 -13.26 -0.82
N GLN A 43 13.83 -12.99 0.31
CA GLN A 43 15.28 -13.13 0.42
C GLN A 43 15.72 -14.60 0.35
N VAL A 44 15.01 -15.49 1.06
CA VAL A 44 15.26 -16.93 1.03
C VAL A 44 15.04 -17.52 -0.37
N GLY A 45 13.95 -17.09 -1.05
CA GLY A 45 13.65 -17.49 -2.42
C GLY A 45 14.73 -17.07 -3.41
N LYS A 46 15.24 -15.84 -3.28
CA LYS A 46 16.36 -15.35 -4.10
C LYS A 46 17.64 -16.15 -3.88
N TRP A 47 17.91 -16.55 -2.63
CA TRP A 47 19.09 -17.35 -2.29
C TRP A 47 18.98 -18.80 -2.79
N SER A 48 17.77 -19.38 -2.76
CA SER A 48 17.55 -20.79 -3.09
C SER A 48 17.35 -21.06 -4.60
N TYR A 49 16.71 -20.14 -5.33
CA TYR A 49 16.32 -20.34 -6.73
C TYR A 49 16.98 -19.35 -7.71
N GLY A 50 17.86 -18.47 -7.21
CA GLY A 50 18.37 -17.33 -7.97
C GLY A 50 17.28 -16.27 -8.24
N ALA A 51 17.69 -15.11 -8.73
CA ALA A 51 16.76 -14.00 -8.98
C ALA A 51 15.70 -14.34 -10.06
N GLU A 52 16.09 -15.09 -11.08
CA GLU A 52 15.24 -15.44 -12.22
C GLU A 52 14.24 -16.56 -11.88
N GLY A 53 14.66 -17.59 -11.14
CA GLY A 53 13.78 -18.66 -10.67
C GLY A 53 12.75 -18.16 -9.65
N ALA A 54 13.15 -17.24 -8.77
CA ALA A 54 12.22 -16.56 -7.86
C ALA A 54 11.17 -15.71 -8.62
N ALA A 55 11.58 -15.01 -9.68
CA ALA A 55 10.66 -14.20 -10.49
C ALA A 55 9.64 -15.07 -11.27
N ALA A 56 10.08 -16.18 -11.85
CA ALA A 56 9.21 -17.12 -12.56
C ALA A 56 8.16 -17.75 -11.62
N SER A 57 8.57 -18.06 -10.39
CA SER A 57 7.68 -18.60 -9.35
C SER A 57 6.58 -17.61 -8.96
N VAL A 58 6.91 -16.33 -8.80
CA VAL A 58 5.95 -15.26 -8.46
C VAL A 58 4.94 -15.05 -9.58
N LYS A 59 5.33 -15.19 -10.85
CA LYS A 59 4.41 -15.06 -11.99
C LYS A 59 3.29 -16.09 -11.96
N SER A 60 3.57 -17.31 -11.47
CA SER A 60 2.54 -18.36 -11.34
C SER A 60 1.47 -18.06 -10.28
N LEU A 61 1.68 -17.05 -9.43
CA LEU A 61 0.78 -16.63 -8.35
C LEU A 61 -0.07 -15.40 -8.72
N GLU A 62 0.00 -14.92 -9.96
CA GLU A 62 -0.71 -13.72 -10.43
C GLU A 62 -2.23 -13.82 -10.19
N ILE A 63 -2.83 -14.99 -10.43
CA ILE A 63 -4.25 -15.25 -10.17
C ILE A 63 -4.63 -15.07 -8.69
N VAL A 64 -3.74 -15.43 -7.77
CA VAL A 64 -3.98 -15.29 -6.32
C VAL A 64 -3.95 -13.81 -5.93
N ASN A 65 -3.06 -13.03 -6.56
CA ASN A 65 -2.99 -11.59 -6.35
C ASN A 65 -4.25 -10.89 -6.88
N GLU A 66 -4.73 -11.26 -8.07
CA GLU A 66 -5.98 -10.72 -8.63
C GLU A 66 -7.18 -11.01 -7.73
N LEU A 67 -7.31 -12.26 -7.25
CA LEU A 67 -8.36 -12.65 -6.31
C LEU A 67 -8.26 -11.87 -4.99
N ALA A 68 -7.04 -11.71 -4.44
CA ALA A 68 -6.83 -10.96 -3.22
C ALA A 68 -7.19 -9.48 -3.38
N LEU A 69 -6.76 -8.83 -4.47
CA LEU A 69 -7.13 -7.45 -4.78
C LEU A 69 -8.64 -7.30 -4.98
N GLY A 70 -9.29 -8.25 -5.65
CA GLY A 70 -10.74 -8.28 -5.80
C GLY A 70 -11.48 -8.36 -4.46
N LEU A 71 -11.02 -9.22 -3.55
CA LEU A 71 -11.58 -9.34 -2.19
C LEU A 71 -11.36 -8.07 -1.35
N ILE A 72 -10.20 -7.44 -1.46
CA ILE A 72 -9.91 -6.16 -0.79
C ILE A 72 -10.87 -5.07 -1.30
N LEU A 73 -11.02 -4.95 -2.62
CA LEU A 73 -11.95 -3.99 -3.25
C LEU A 73 -13.40 -4.26 -2.85
N PHE A 74 -13.81 -5.53 -2.80
CA PHE A 74 -15.14 -5.93 -2.35
C PHE A 74 -15.40 -5.54 -0.88
N THR A 75 -14.45 -5.84 0.01
CA THR A 75 -14.54 -5.49 1.44
C THR A 75 -14.61 -3.99 1.65
N ILE A 76 -13.82 -3.22 0.90
CA ILE A 76 -13.89 -1.75 0.94
C ILE A 76 -15.25 -1.27 0.44
N GLY A 77 -15.79 -1.89 -0.62
CA GLY A 77 -17.11 -1.59 -1.17
C GLY A 77 -18.24 -1.79 -0.16
N GLU A 78 -18.16 -2.81 0.69
CA GLU A 78 -19.15 -3.09 1.74
C GLU A 78 -19.27 -1.95 2.77
N VAL A 79 -18.17 -1.25 3.06
CA VAL A 79 -18.14 -0.14 4.03
C VAL A 79 -18.98 1.07 3.55
N PHE A 80 -19.25 1.19 2.24
CA PHE A 80 -20.01 2.29 1.66
C PHE A 80 -21.54 2.03 1.66
N ASP A 81 -22.18 2.11 2.83
CA ASP A 81 -23.64 2.19 2.89
C ASP A 81 -24.13 3.55 2.36
N ARG A 82 -24.75 3.51 1.17
CA ARG A 82 -25.30 4.69 0.47
C ARG A 82 -26.26 5.52 1.34
N ARG A 83 -27.00 4.91 2.27
CA ARG A 83 -27.93 5.63 3.15
C ARG A 83 -27.18 6.41 4.22
N ARG A 84 -26.17 5.80 4.85
CA ARG A 84 -25.30 6.46 5.84
C ARG A 84 -24.44 7.56 5.22
N LEU A 85 -23.91 7.33 4.02
CA LEU A 85 -23.05 8.29 3.34
C LEU A 85 -23.80 9.58 2.98
N LYS A 86 -25.05 9.47 2.48
CA LYS A 86 -25.86 10.64 2.09
C LYS A 86 -26.18 11.57 3.26
N ALA A 87 -26.40 11.03 4.46
CA ALA A 87 -26.74 11.84 5.63
C ALA A 87 -25.58 12.74 6.10
N ILE A 88 -24.33 12.38 5.79
CA ILE A 88 -23.13 13.02 6.34
C ILE A 88 -22.24 13.65 5.24
N TRP A 89 -22.62 13.48 3.97
CA TRP A 89 -21.80 13.81 2.79
C TRP A 89 -21.24 15.24 2.76
N HIS A 90 -22.05 16.26 3.07
CA HIS A 90 -21.60 17.66 3.05
C HIS A 90 -20.60 18.00 4.17
N SER A 91 -20.70 17.33 5.32
CA SER A 91 -19.72 17.47 6.41
C SER A 91 -18.43 16.75 6.06
N LEU A 92 -18.54 15.54 5.49
CA LEU A 92 -17.40 14.72 5.06
C LEU A 92 -16.61 15.41 3.95
N LEU A 93 -17.25 15.97 2.93
CA LEU A 93 -16.57 16.67 1.83
C LEU A 93 -15.82 17.93 2.28
N ARG A 94 -16.29 18.64 3.30
CA ARG A 94 -15.56 19.81 3.81
C ARG A 94 -14.32 19.38 4.57
N LEU A 95 -14.45 18.40 5.44
CA LEU A 95 -13.36 17.92 6.28
C LEU A 95 -12.30 17.18 5.43
N SER A 96 -12.74 16.28 4.56
CA SER A 96 -11.88 15.53 3.65
C SER A 96 -11.11 16.46 2.70
N ARG A 97 -11.74 17.50 2.11
CA ARG A 97 -11.00 18.43 1.25
C ARG A 97 -9.79 19.08 1.94
N TRP A 98 -9.95 19.53 3.19
CA TRP A 98 -8.86 20.15 3.93
C TRP A 98 -7.84 19.13 4.41
N GLU A 99 -8.28 18.03 5.02
CA GLU A 99 -7.39 17.00 5.53
C GLU A 99 -6.58 16.35 4.40
N THR A 100 -7.26 15.88 3.36
CA THR A 100 -6.66 15.24 2.19
C THR A 100 -5.76 16.21 1.43
N GLY A 101 -6.21 17.45 1.23
CA GLY A 101 -5.44 18.48 0.53
C GLY A 101 -4.16 18.86 1.27
N LEU A 102 -4.23 19.08 2.58
CA LEU A 102 -3.06 19.41 3.40
C LEU A 102 -2.12 18.22 3.53
N SER A 103 -2.63 17.02 3.80
CA SER A 103 -1.82 15.81 3.93
C SER A 103 -1.08 15.50 2.64
N PHE A 104 -1.76 15.63 1.49
CA PHE A 104 -1.15 15.51 0.17
C PHE A 104 -0.08 16.57 -0.05
N LEU A 105 -0.39 17.85 0.17
CA LEU A 105 0.52 18.95 -0.13
C LEU A 105 1.79 18.87 0.72
N PHE A 106 1.66 18.69 2.03
CA PHE A 106 2.80 18.58 2.94
C PHE A 106 3.67 17.37 2.62
N THR A 107 3.05 16.21 2.40
CA THR A 107 3.81 14.99 2.11
C THR A 107 4.43 15.05 0.73
N ALA A 108 3.72 15.55 -0.28
CA ALA A 108 4.25 15.65 -1.64
C ALA A 108 5.44 16.62 -1.71
N ILE A 109 5.33 17.79 -1.09
CA ILE A 109 6.44 18.76 -1.04
C ILE A 109 7.59 18.18 -0.22
N GLY A 110 7.32 17.65 0.98
CA GLY A 110 8.35 17.09 1.84
C GLY A 110 9.11 15.96 1.17
N CYS A 111 8.41 14.99 0.58
CA CYS A 111 9.00 13.88 -0.15
C CYS A 111 9.73 14.35 -1.42
N ALA A 112 9.21 15.33 -2.16
CA ALA A 112 9.90 15.87 -3.32
C ALA A 112 11.22 16.56 -2.91
N VAL A 113 11.22 17.37 -1.85
CA VAL A 113 12.43 18.04 -1.34
C VAL A 113 13.48 17.01 -0.89
N VAL A 114 13.06 16.00 -0.12
CA VAL A 114 13.96 14.91 0.31
C VAL A 114 14.49 14.13 -0.89
N ALA A 115 13.64 13.85 -1.87
CA ALA A 115 14.05 13.16 -3.10
C ALA A 115 15.11 13.95 -3.88
N LEU A 116 15.02 15.29 -3.93
CA LEU A 116 16.03 16.12 -4.58
C LEU A 116 17.39 16.15 -3.84
N ALA A 117 17.40 15.82 -2.55
CA ALA A 117 18.64 15.65 -1.79
C ALA A 117 19.32 14.30 -2.04
N VAL A 118 18.66 13.35 -2.70
CA VAL A 118 19.23 12.03 -3.01
C VAL A 118 20.14 12.12 -4.25
N PRO A 119 21.43 11.72 -4.14
CA PRO A 119 22.33 11.72 -5.28
C PRO A 119 21.80 10.86 -6.43
N GLY A 120 21.73 11.43 -7.64
CA GLY A 120 21.27 10.73 -8.85
C GLY A 120 19.77 10.80 -9.12
N MET A 121 18.98 11.48 -8.28
CA MET A 121 17.57 11.77 -8.59
C MET A 121 17.43 12.97 -9.53
N THR A 122 16.63 12.81 -10.58
CA THR A 122 16.26 13.94 -11.45
C THR A 122 15.10 14.73 -10.85
N LEU A 123 14.98 16.00 -11.21
CA LEU A 123 13.89 16.86 -10.75
C LEU A 123 12.51 16.23 -11.05
N GLY A 124 12.33 15.70 -12.25
CA GLY A 124 11.09 15.03 -12.66
C GLY A 124 10.78 13.80 -11.81
N LEU A 125 11.77 12.94 -11.56
CA LEU A 125 11.58 11.73 -10.76
C LEU A 125 11.31 12.05 -9.28
N GLY A 126 11.98 13.07 -8.72
CA GLY A 126 11.74 13.51 -7.35
C GLY A 126 10.33 14.09 -7.16
N ILE A 127 9.86 14.91 -8.11
CA ILE A 127 8.49 15.42 -8.10
C ILE A 127 7.47 14.28 -8.27
N ALA A 128 7.71 13.35 -9.21
CA ALA A 128 6.85 12.19 -9.39
C ALA A 128 6.76 11.33 -8.12
N ALA A 129 7.89 11.07 -7.46
CA ALA A 129 7.94 10.36 -6.19
C ALA A 129 7.16 11.10 -5.09
N GLY A 130 7.34 12.42 -4.98
CA GLY A 130 6.59 13.25 -4.05
C GLY A 130 5.08 13.19 -4.27
N LEU A 131 4.62 13.39 -5.51
CA LEU A 131 3.19 13.34 -5.85
C LEU A 131 2.58 11.96 -5.58
N LEU A 132 3.27 10.87 -5.95
CA LEU A 132 2.79 9.51 -5.72
C LEU A 132 2.74 9.17 -4.22
N LEU A 133 3.79 9.51 -3.47
CA LEU A 133 3.82 9.30 -2.02
C LEU A 133 2.81 10.18 -1.30
N GLY A 134 2.57 11.40 -1.79
CA GLY A 134 1.51 12.26 -1.32
C GLY A 134 0.13 11.63 -1.49
N MET A 135 -0.14 10.98 -2.63
CA MET A 135 -1.40 10.24 -2.83
C MET A 135 -1.53 9.05 -1.89
N VAL A 136 -0.44 8.32 -1.65
CA VAL A 136 -0.43 7.20 -0.68
C VAL A 136 -0.65 7.69 0.75
N ALA A 137 -0.12 8.84 1.12
CA ALA A 137 -0.26 9.41 2.46
C ALA A 137 -1.69 9.79 2.83
N ILE A 138 -2.57 9.98 1.85
CA ILE A 138 -4.01 10.19 2.08
C ILE A 138 -4.67 8.89 2.56
N ALA A 139 -4.19 7.72 2.14
CA ALA A 139 -4.85 6.45 2.40
C ALA A 139 -4.94 6.16 3.91
N THR A 140 -6.14 5.86 4.39
CA THR A 140 -6.40 5.44 5.77
C THR A 140 -7.18 4.13 5.77
N ALA A 141 -6.82 3.18 6.64
CA ALA A 141 -7.42 1.84 6.63
C ALA A 141 -8.75 1.78 7.42
N PRO A 142 -9.91 1.56 6.75
CA PRO A 142 -11.21 1.49 7.43
C PRO A 142 -11.36 0.20 8.28
N ALA A 143 -10.78 -0.92 7.85
CA ALA A 143 -10.95 -2.21 8.52
C ALA A 143 -10.32 -2.24 9.92
N ALA A 144 -9.09 -1.70 10.07
CA ALA A 144 -8.42 -1.59 11.37
C ALA A 144 -9.18 -0.65 12.30
N THR A 145 -9.63 0.50 11.77
CA THR A 145 -10.45 1.47 12.50
C THR A 145 -11.75 0.84 12.99
N TYR A 146 -12.47 0.12 12.11
CA TYR A 146 -13.72 -0.56 12.45
C TYR A 146 -13.53 -1.62 13.54
N LEU A 147 -12.47 -2.43 13.46
CA LEU A 147 -12.17 -3.46 14.46
C LEU A 147 -12.00 -2.86 15.86
N VAL A 148 -11.25 -1.76 15.98
CA VAL A 148 -11.02 -1.07 17.25
C VAL A 148 -12.33 -0.45 17.77
N LEU A 149 -13.09 0.22 16.90
CA LEU A 149 -14.38 0.81 17.30
C LEU A 149 -15.36 -0.25 17.83
N ARG A 150 -15.35 -1.45 17.23
CA ARG A 150 -16.15 -2.59 17.69
C ARG A 150 -15.66 -3.15 19.03
N GLU A 151 -14.35 -3.27 19.22
CA GLU A 151 -13.75 -3.76 20.47
C GLU A 151 -14.15 -2.90 21.68
N TYR A 152 -14.25 -1.58 21.48
CA TYR A 152 -14.66 -0.62 22.50
C TYR A 152 -16.19 -0.33 22.51
N ASP A 153 -17.00 -1.06 21.74
CA ASP A 153 -18.43 -0.81 21.49
C ASP A 153 -18.78 0.67 21.20
N ALA A 154 -17.87 1.39 20.55
CA ALA A 154 -17.98 2.82 20.29
C ALA A 154 -18.98 3.10 19.17
N LYS A 155 -20.12 3.73 19.51
CA LYS A 155 -21.22 4.04 18.58
C LYS A 155 -21.56 5.52 18.60
N GLY A 156 -21.97 6.07 17.45
CA GLY A 156 -22.47 7.43 17.34
C GLY A 156 -22.05 8.17 16.06
N PRO A 157 -22.47 9.43 15.92
CA PRO A 157 -22.24 10.22 14.70
C PRO A 157 -20.76 10.52 14.43
N THR A 158 -19.89 10.46 15.45
CA THR A 158 -18.44 10.61 15.31
C THR A 158 -17.80 9.35 14.74
N THR A 159 -18.17 8.17 15.24
CA THR A 159 -17.77 6.86 14.70
C THR A 159 -18.17 6.72 13.24
N ASP A 160 -19.42 7.07 12.90
CA ASP A 160 -19.90 7.00 11.51
C ASP A 160 -19.15 7.98 10.59
N LYS A 161 -18.82 9.19 11.09
CA LYS A 161 -17.99 10.16 10.36
C LYS A 161 -16.58 9.64 10.12
N LEU A 162 -15.94 9.07 11.13
CA LEU A 162 -14.59 8.50 11.02
C LEU A 162 -14.56 7.38 9.99
N LEU A 163 -15.49 6.42 10.07
CA LEU A 163 -15.54 5.31 9.12
C LEU A 163 -15.82 5.79 7.69
N GLY A 164 -16.78 6.71 7.51
CA GLY A 164 -17.06 7.31 6.20
C GLY A 164 -15.89 8.11 5.64
N MET A 165 -15.16 8.83 6.48
CA MET A 165 -13.99 9.61 6.09
C MET A 165 -12.82 8.73 5.65
N THR A 166 -12.49 7.68 6.41
CA THR A 166 -11.43 6.74 6.04
C THR A 166 -11.72 6.04 4.71
N GLY A 167 -12.98 5.70 4.43
CA GLY A 167 -13.41 5.19 3.14
C GLY A 167 -13.18 6.19 1.99
N ILE A 168 -13.65 7.44 2.15
CA ILE A 168 -13.49 8.50 1.14
C ILE A 168 -12.00 8.77 0.87
N ASN A 169 -11.18 8.89 1.91
CA ASN A 169 -9.74 9.09 1.79
C ASN A 169 -9.09 7.97 0.97
N ASN A 170 -9.45 6.70 1.21
CA ASN A 170 -8.93 5.57 0.45
C ASN A 170 -9.36 5.60 -1.03
N LEU A 171 -10.60 5.99 -1.33
CA LEU A 171 -11.08 6.14 -2.70
C LEU A 171 -10.32 7.26 -3.45
N ILE A 172 -10.15 8.42 -2.81
CA ILE A 172 -9.38 9.54 -3.36
C ILE A 172 -7.94 9.12 -3.60
N SER A 173 -7.33 8.41 -2.66
CA SER A 173 -5.96 7.91 -2.78
C SER A 173 -5.79 6.98 -3.98
N ILE A 174 -6.66 5.97 -4.15
CA ILE A 174 -6.57 5.02 -5.26
C ILE A 174 -6.74 5.72 -6.62
N ILE A 175 -7.80 6.52 -6.78
CA ILE A 175 -8.09 7.22 -8.04
C ILE A 175 -7.00 8.27 -8.33
N GLY A 176 -6.63 9.05 -7.32
CA GLY A 176 -5.62 10.09 -7.41
C GLY A 176 -4.24 9.54 -7.72
N PHE A 177 -3.85 8.43 -7.08
CA PHE A 177 -2.59 7.74 -7.37
C PHE A 177 -2.53 7.29 -8.83
N GLY A 178 -3.58 6.64 -9.34
CA GLY A 178 -3.66 6.22 -10.74
C GLY A 178 -3.55 7.40 -11.71
N ALA A 179 -4.26 8.49 -11.45
CA ALA A 179 -4.21 9.70 -12.28
C ALA A 179 -2.82 10.35 -12.28
N VAL A 180 -2.19 10.50 -11.11
CA VAL A 180 -0.82 11.02 -10.97
C VAL A 180 0.18 10.11 -11.68
N PHE A 181 0.05 8.79 -11.53
CA PHE A 181 0.92 7.83 -12.18
C PHE A 181 0.87 7.94 -13.71
N ILE A 182 -0.33 8.01 -14.27
CA ILE A 182 -0.54 8.20 -15.72
C ILE A 182 0.05 9.54 -16.17
N PHE A 183 -0.22 10.62 -15.42
CA PHE A 183 0.30 11.96 -15.73
C PHE A 183 1.84 11.98 -15.73
N CYS A 184 2.47 11.53 -14.65
CA CYS A 184 3.93 11.51 -14.53
C CYS A 184 4.59 10.58 -15.55
N SER A 185 3.93 9.48 -15.93
CA SER A 185 4.40 8.60 -17.00
C SER A 185 4.29 9.27 -18.37
N GLY A 186 3.18 9.96 -18.65
CA GLY A 186 2.96 10.68 -19.91
C GLY A 186 3.91 11.87 -20.12
N VAL A 187 4.29 12.56 -19.03
CA VAL A 187 5.29 13.63 -19.05
C VAL A 187 6.73 13.08 -19.11
N GLY A 188 6.92 11.76 -18.95
CA GLY A 188 8.22 11.11 -19.04
C GLY A 188 9.06 11.20 -17.76
N TRP A 189 8.50 11.67 -16.64
CA TRP A 189 9.19 11.73 -15.35
C TRP A 189 9.49 10.35 -14.76
N ILE A 190 8.68 9.35 -15.10
CA ILE A 190 8.84 7.95 -14.65
C ILE A 190 9.51 7.07 -15.73
N GLY A 191 9.59 7.54 -16.99
CA GLY A 191 10.14 6.79 -18.13
C GLY A 191 11.67 6.77 -18.27
N GLY A 192 12.38 7.51 -17.43
CA GLY A 192 13.84 7.68 -17.48
C GLY A 192 14.67 6.57 -16.83
N VAL A 193 14.05 5.56 -16.19
CA VAL A 193 14.78 4.43 -15.58
C VAL A 193 15.15 3.39 -16.65
N LYS A 194 15.94 3.81 -17.65
CA LYS A 194 16.63 2.86 -18.55
C LYS A 194 17.73 2.15 -17.76
N HIS A 195 17.50 0.88 -17.42
CA HIS A 195 18.52 -0.16 -17.21
C HIS A 195 19.66 0.12 -16.20
N GLY A 196 19.41 0.86 -15.10
CA GLY A 196 20.41 1.04 -14.04
C GLY A 196 19.86 1.20 -12.61
N GLY A 197 18.61 1.61 -12.44
CA GLY A 197 18.03 1.96 -11.13
C GLY A 197 17.85 0.80 -10.15
N GLY A 198 17.70 -0.43 -10.67
CA GLY A 198 17.65 -1.63 -9.82
C GLY A 198 18.96 -1.90 -9.09
N ARG A 199 20.11 -1.48 -9.64
CA ARG A 199 21.43 -1.63 -9.02
C ARG A 199 21.72 -0.55 -7.98
N LEU A 200 21.11 0.63 -8.08
CA LEU A 200 21.25 1.73 -7.13
C LEU A 200 20.51 1.47 -5.81
N LEU A 201 19.25 0.99 -5.89
CA LEU A 201 18.51 0.57 -4.70
C LEU A 201 19.07 -0.72 -4.08
N LEU A 202 19.60 -1.65 -4.90
CA LEU A 202 20.33 -2.80 -4.37
C LEU A 202 21.65 -2.38 -3.68
N ASN A 203 22.46 -1.49 -4.26
CA ASN A 203 23.72 -1.07 -3.64
C ASN A 203 23.52 -0.32 -2.32
N LEU A 204 22.42 0.44 -2.18
CA LEU A 204 22.05 1.10 -0.93
C LEU A 204 21.57 0.12 0.15
N LEU A 205 21.01 -1.04 -0.22
CA LEU A 205 20.55 -2.07 0.72
C LEU A 205 21.62 -3.13 1.06
N PHE A 206 22.68 -3.27 0.25
CA PHE A 206 23.76 -4.24 0.44
C PHE A 206 25.12 -3.63 0.84
N THR A 207 25.19 -2.30 1.05
CA THR A 207 26.38 -1.59 1.58
C THR A 207 26.18 -1.17 3.03
N SER A 208 25.72 -2.09 3.86
CA SER A 208 25.81 -2.03 5.33
C SER A 208 25.85 -3.45 5.88
#